data_AF-V4Y829-F1
#
_entry.id   AF-V4Y829-F1
#
_cell.length_a   1.000
_cell.length_b   1.000
_cell.length_c   1.000
_cell.angle_alpha   90.00
_cell.angle_beta   90.00
_cell.angle_gamma   90.00
#
_symmetry.space_group_name_H-M   'P 1'
#
loop_
_entity.id
_entity.type
_entity.pdbx_description
1 polymer ?
#
loop_
_entity_poly.entity_id
_entity_poly.type
_entity_poly.pdbx_seq_one_letter_code
_entity_poly.pdbx_strand_id
1 'polypeptide(L)'
;MAEMAEPTRLTALELVCHTPDLRTGWLRGGERADVYRFARSHADEFVREMGAVDDFEAWLTAVRAARALDALADGVAEERVVERFGVGPGDLESRVERARWLLGAAAALAERLGLDLPVLPETSERL
;
A
#
# COMPACT_ATOMS: atom_id res chain seq x y z
N MET A 1 -13.15 -15.60 -12.60
CA MET A 1 -11.94 -14.95 -12.04
C MET A 1 -11.74 -13.71 -12.86
N ALA A 2 -11.86 -12.52 -12.27
CA ALA A 2 -11.52 -11.30 -12.98
C ALA A 2 -10.05 -11.42 -13.39
N GLU A 3 -9.76 -11.28 -14.68
CA GLU A 3 -8.41 -11.07 -15.15
C GLU A 3 -7.93 -9.78 -14.46
N MET A 4 -6.93 -9.88 -13.58
CA MET A 4 -6.40 -8.68 -12.94
C MET A 4 -5.90 -7.78 -14.06
N ALA A 5 -6.42 -6.56 -14.10
CA ALA A 5 -5.81 -5.49 -14.89
C ALA A 5 -4.32 -5.41 -14.53
N GLU A 6 -3.52 -4.89 -15.46
CA GLU A 6 -2.08 -4.77 -15.29
C GLU A 6 -1.75 -4.14 -13.92
N PRO A 7 -0.92 -4.79 -13.09
CA PRO A 7 -0.66 -4.34 -11.72
C PRO A 7 -0.19 -2.88 -11.66
N THR A 8 -0.79 -2.09 -10.77
CA THR A 8 -0.46 -0.67 -10.61
C THR A 8 0.49 -0.45 -9.44
N ARG A 9 1.02 0.78 -9.32
CA ARG A 9 1.80 1.20 -8.14
C ARG A 9 1.02 0.96 -6.84
N LEU A 10 -0.28 1.21 -6.85
CA LEU A 10 -1.16 0.99 -5.72
C LEU A 10 -1.31 -0.51 -5.41
N THR A 11 -1.39 -1.39 -6.43
CA THR A 11 -1.35 -2.84 -6.26
C THR A 11 -0.08 -3.29 -5.52
N ALA A 12 1.09 -2.79 -5.94
CA ALA A 12 2.37 -3.13 -5.33
C ALA A 12 2.46 -2.65 -3.86
N LEU A 13 1.98 -1.44 -3.59
CA LEU A 13 1.99 -0.86 -2.23
C LEU A 13 0.99 -1.54 -1.30
N GLU A 14 -0.22 -1.87 -1.79
CA GLU A 14 -1.22 -2.62 -1.03
C GLU A 14 -0.69 -3.99 -0.63
N LEU A 15 -0.07 -4.72 -1.56
CA LEU A 15 0.55 -6.03 -1.32
C LEU A 15 1.54 -5.99 -0.14
N VAL A 16 2.48 -5.04 -0.14
CA VAL A 16 3.52 -4.97 0.92
C VAL A 16 2.96 -4.42 2.24
N CYS A 17 2.01 -3.48 2.21
CA CYS A 17 1.35 -2.96 3.42
C CYS A 17 0.52 -4.02 4.15
N HIS A 18 0.22 -5.11 3.46
CA HIS A 18 -0.56 -6.22 3.95
C HIS A 18 0.26 -7.32 4.63
N THR A 19 1.58 -7.18 4.61
CA THR A 19 2.51 -8.08 5.29
C THR A 19 2.61 -7.73 6.77
N PRO A 20 2.82 -8.72 7.66
CA PRO A 20 3.01 -8.45 9.09
C PRO A 20 4.26 -7.61 9.40
N ASP A 21 5.22 -7.56 8.45
CA ASP A 21 6.44 -6.79 8.60
C ASP A 21 6.19 -5.29 8.57
N LEU A 22 5.19 -4.80 7.83
CA LEU A 22 4.88 -3.37 7.72
C LEU A 22 3.79 -2.97 8.74
N ARG A 23 4.16 -2.13 9.71
CA ARG A 23 3.23 -1.64 10.73
C ARG A 23 2.32 -0.54 10.18
N THR A 24 1.04 -0.85 9.99
CA THR A 24 0.04 0.06 9.40
C THR A 24 -0.68 0.94 10.43
N GLY A 25 -0.48 0.72 11.72
CA GLY A 25 -1.09 1.51 12.80
C GLY A 25 -2.60 1.26 12.94
N TRP A 26 -3.33 2.26 13.41
CA TRP A 26 -4.79 2.23 13.61
C TRP A 26 -5.47 3.37 12.84
N LEU A 27 -6.78 3.24 12.62
CA LEU A 27 -7.60 4.32 12.07
C LEU A 27 -8.05 5.27 13.17
N ARG A 28 -8.06 6.57 12.89
CA ARG A 28 -8.64 7.58 13.77
C ARG A 28 -10.16 7.63 13.58
N GLY A 29 -10.86 8.21 14.55
CA GLY A 29 -12.31 8.42 14.48
C GLY A 29 -12.70 9.20 13.22
N GLY A 30 -13.60 8.64 12.41
CA GLY A 30 -14.09 9.25 11.17
C GLY A 30 -13.29 8.90 9.90
N GLU A 31 -12.07 8.37 10.00
CA GLU A 31 -11.25 8.02 8.83
C GLU A 31 -11.77 6.76 8.12
N ARG A 32 -12.42 5.85 8.85
CA ARG A 32 -12.89 4.56 8.33
C ARG A 32 -13.75 4.71 7.06
N ALA A 33 -14.69 5.66 7.07
CA ALA A 33 -15.56 5.88 5.92
C ALA A 33 -14.81 6.45 4.71
N ASP A 34 -13.78 7.28 4.93
CA ASP A 34 -12.96 7.82 3.86
C ASP A 34 -12.09 6.74 3.22
N VAL A 35 -11.38 5.96 4.05
CA VAL A 35 -10.55 4.85 3.59
C VAL A 35 -11.40 3.81 2.89
N TYR A 36 -12.58 3.48 3.41
CA TYR A 36 -13.50 2.55 2.76
C TYR A 36 -13.97 3.03 1.38
N ARG A 37 -14.32 4.32 1.24
CA ARG A 37 -14.70 4.89 -0.06
C ARG A 37 -13.55 4.84 -1.06
N PHE A 38 -12.36 5.21 -0.63
CA PHE A 38 -11.15 5.08 -1.44
C PHE A 38 -10.93 3.62 -1.86
N ALA A 39 -11.06 2.70 -0.91
CA ALA A 39 -10.82 1.29 -1.17
C ALA A 39 -11.83 0.72 -2.19
N ARG A 40 -13.09 1.13 -2.09
CA ARG A 40 -14.13 0.74 -3.05
C ARG A 40 -13.88 1.30 -4.44
N SER A 41 -13.35 2.51 -4.57
CA SER A 41 -13.10 3.13 -5.88
C SER A 41 -11.85 2.59 -6.58
N HIS A 42 -10.95 1.91 -5.86
CA HIS A 42 -9.73 1.29 -6.39
C HIS A 42 -9.75 -0.23 -6.21
N ALA A 43 -10.94 -0.84 -6.05
CA ALA A 43 -11.08 -2.25 -5.73
C ALA A 43 -10.46 -3.17 -6.79
N ASP A 44 -10.48 -2.75 -8.05
CA ASP A 44 -9.90 -3.49 -9.18
C ASP A 44 -8.35 -3.49 -9.19
N GLU A 45 -7.72 -2.67 -8.34
CA GLU A 45 -6.26 -2.58 -8.20
C GLU A 45 -5.71 -3.37 -7.01
N PHE A 46 -6.55 -3.91 -6.13
CA PHE A 46 -6.09 -4.56 -4.91
C PHE A 46 -5.95 -6.08 -5.07
N VAL A 47 -4.92 -6.64 -4.43
CA VAL A 47 -4.70 -8.09 -4.40
C VAL A 47 -5.73 -8.77 -3.50
N ARG A 48 -6.12 -8.12 -2.40
CA ARG A 48 -7.16 -8.63 -1.50
C ARG A 48 -8.53 -8.02 -1.80
N GLU A 49 -9.46 -8.87 -2.23
CA GLU A 49 -10.86 -8.49 -2.37
C GLU A 49 -11.48 -8.15 -1.01
N MET A 50 -12.16 -7.01 -0.95
CA MET A 50 -12.85 -6.50 0.23
C MET A 50 -13.83 -7.51 0.86
N GLY A 51 -14.46 -8.37 0.07
CA GLY A 51 -15.41 -9.38 0.56
C GLY A 51 -14.77 -10.64 1.13
N ALA A 52 -13.46 -10.79 0.98
CA ALA A 52 -12.72 -12.00 1.34
C ALA A 52 -11.74 -11.80 2.50
N VAL A 53 -11.78 -10.64 3.19
CA VAL A 53 -10.87 -10.33 4.30
C VAL A 53 -11.45 -10.73 5.65
N ASP A 54 -10.68 -11.49 6.42
CA ASP A 54 -11.07 -11.94 7.77
C ASP A 54 -11.03 -10.78 8.80
N ASP A 55 -10.00 -9.94 8.72
CA ASP A 55 -9.85 -8.74 9.54
C ASP A 55 -9.98 -7.48 8.67
N PHE A 56 -11.21 -6.98 8.63
CA PHE A 56 -11.55 -5.81 7.82
C PHE A 56 -10.90 -4.52 8.32
N GLU A 57 -10.62 -4.40 9.62
CA GLU A 57 -9.98 -3.19 10.16
C GLU A 57 -8.49 -3.18 9.86
N ALA A 58 -7.80 -4.31 10.03
CA ALA A 58 -6.42 -4.47 9.57
C ALA A 58 -6.31 -4.28 8.05
N TRP A 59 -7.33 -4.70 7.30
CA TRP A 59 -7.35 -4.46 5.87
C TRP A 59 -7.42 -2.97 5.53
N LEU A 60 -8.32 -2.22 6.18
CA LEU A 60 -8.41 -0.77 5.97
C LEU A 60 -7.16 -0.01 6.43
N THR A 61 -6.49 -0.42 7.52
CA THR A 61 -5.24 0.24 7.93
C THR A 61 -4.12 0.04 6.91
N ALA A 62 -4.05 -1.14 6.29
CA ALA A 62 -3.14 -1.41 5.18
C ALA A 62 -3.46 -0.57 3.94
N VAL A 63 -4.73 -0.48 3.54
CA VAL A 63 -5.16 0.40 2.43
C VAL A 63 -4.81 1.86 2.70
N ARG A 64 -5.01 2.35 3.94
CA ARG A 64 -4.62 3.71 4.33
C ARG A 64 -3.11 3.92 4.19
N ALA A 65 -2.30 2.94 4.64
CA ALA A 65 -0.84 3.01 4.53
C ALA A 65 -0.38 3.00 3.06
N ALA A 66 -0.95 2.12 2.23
CA ALA A 66 -0.67 2.06 0.80
C ALA A 66 -1.00 3.40 0.12
N ARG A 67 -2.15 4.00 0.43
CA ARG A 67 -2.55 5.32 -0.08
C ARG A 67 -1.61 6.45 0.35
N ALA A 68 -1.04 6.39 1.55
CA ALA A 68 -0.08 7.37 2.03
C ALA A 68 1.26 7.26 1.29
N LEU A 69 1.75 6.04 1.10
CA LEU A 69 2.96 5.74 0.34
C LEU A 69 2.79 6.08 -1.15
N ASP A 70 1.61 5.81 -1.72
CA ASP A 70 1.29 6.15 -3.11
C ASP A 70 1.31 7.66 -3.34
N ALA A 71 0.75 8.43 -2.40
CA ALA A 71 0.82 9.89 -2.44
C ALA A 71 2.26 10.41 -2.39
N LEU A 72 3.13 9.84 -1.55
CA LEU A 72 4.57 10.17 -1.55
C LEU A 72 5.22 9.86 -2.90
N ALA A 73 4.98 8.66 -3.43
CA ALA A 73 5.52 8.21 -4.72
C ALA A 73 5.00 9.03 -5.92
N ASP A 74 3.89 9.74 -5.73
CA ASP A 74 3.31 10.70 -6.67
C ASP A 74 3.87 12.14 -6.51
N GLY A 75 4.80 12.35 -5.58
CA GLY A 75 5.45 13.64 -5.34
C GLY A 75 4.69 14.56 -4.39
N VAL A 76 3.72 14.06 -3.62
CA VAL A 76 3.12 14.83 -2.53
C VAL A 76 4.17 15.03 -1.43
N ALA A 77 4.37 16.29 -1.03
CA ALA A 77 5.29 16.64 0.06
C ALA A 77 4.99 15.87 1.35
N GLU A 78 6.04 15.42 2.03
CA GLU A 78 5.96 14.56 3.22
C GLU A 78 5.08 15.17 4.32
N GLU A 79 5.20 16.47 4.56
CA GLU A 79 4.41 17.18 5.57
C GLU A 79 2.91 17.11 5.28
N ARG A 80 2.53 17.16 3.99
CA ARG A 80 1.13 17.01 3.56
C ARG A 80 0.64 15.59 3.73
N VAL A 81 1.51 14.59 3.55
CA VAL A 81 1.17 13.18 3.80
C VAL A 81 0.99 12.93 5.30
N VAL A 82 1.94 13.41 6.11
CA VAL A 82 1.87 13.40 7.59
C VAL A 82 0.56 13.98 8.10
N GLU A 83 0.21 15.18 7.63
CA GLU A 83 -1.03 15.86 8.01
C GLU A 83 -2.27 15.09 7.56
N ARG A 84 -2.36 14.75 6.26
CA ARG A 84 -3.54 14.12 5.66
C ARG A 84 -3.84 12.74 6.22
N PHE A 85 -2.82 11.93 6.45
CA PHE A 85 -2.98 10.54 6.87
C PHE A 85 -2.76 10.34 8.36
N GLY A 86 -2.42 11.41 9.09
CA GLY A 86 -2.27 11.32 10.53
C GLY A 86 -1.14 10.38 10.97
N VAL A 87 -0.06 10.33 10.20
CA VAL A 87 1.14 9.53 10.47
C VAL A 87 2.23 10.46 10.99
N GLY A 88 2.95 10.07 12.05
CA GLY A 88 4.11 10.85 12.50
C GLY A 88 5.25 10.81 11.46
N PRO A 89 6.08 11.86 11.32
CA PRO A 89 7.17 11.89 10.32
C PRO A 89 8.10 10.67 10.40
N GLY A 90 8.58 10.32 11.60
CA GLY A 90 9.45 9.15 11.79
C GLY A 90 8.76 7.81 11.50
N ASP A 91 7.45 7.71 11.73
CA ASP A 91 6.67 6.52 11.35
C ASP A 91 6.52 6.43 9.82
N LEU A 92 6.43 7.57 9.13
CA LEU A 92 6.35 7.62 7.67
C LEU A 92 7.69 7.22 7.06
N GLU A 93 8.80 7.78 7.55
CA GLU A 93 10.16 7.41 7.15
C GLU A 93 10.41 5.91 7.34
N SER A 94 10.09 5.38 8.52
CA SER A 94 10.23 3.95 8.82
C SER A 94 9.38 3.06 7.91
N ARG A 95 8.18 3.55 7.51
CA ARG A 95 7.32 2.84 6.55
C ARG A 95 7.88 2.87 5.14
N VAL A 96 8.45 3.99 4.70
CA VAL A 96 9.10 4.12 3.40
C VAL A 96 10.29 3.16 3.30
N GLU A 97 11.17 3.16 4.30
CA GLU A 97 12.31 2.23 4.35
C GLU A 97 11.84 0.77 4.27
N ARG A 98 10.82 0.43 5.07
CA ARG A 98 10.28 -0.92 5.11
C ARG A 98 9.56 -1.33 3.82
N ALA A 99 8.81 -0.41 3.22
CA ALA A 99 8.13 -0.66 1.96
C ALA A 99 9.14 -0.91 0.83
N ARG A 100 10.21 -0.10 0.72
CA ARG A 100 11.29 -0.32 -0.25
C ARG A 100 11.94 -1.71 -0.08
N TRP A 101 12.24 -2.10 1.16
CA TRP A 101 12.79 -3.43 1.45
C TRP A 101 11.84 -4.56 1.03
N LEU A 102 10.55 -4.46 1.37
CA LEU A 102 9.54 -5.46 1.00
C LEU A 102 9.26 -5.51 -0.50
N LEU A 103 9.25 -4.37 -1.19
CA LEU A 103 9.12 -4.31 -2.65
C LEU A 103 10.30 -4.99 -3.34
N GLY A 104 11.53 -4.76 -2.86
CA GLY A 104 12.72 -5.47 -3.34
C GLY A 104 12.64 -6.98 -3.11
N ALA A 105 12.16 -7.41 -1.93
CA ALA A 105 11.94 -8.83 -1.65
C ALA A 105 10.86 -9.44 -2.55
N ALA A 106 9.76 -8.72 -2.79
CA ALA A 106 8.70 -9.14 -3.72
C ALA A 106 9.23 -9.24 -5.16
N ALA A 107 10.04 -8.28 -5.62
CA ALA A 107 10.67 -8.31 -6.95
C ALA A 107 11.61 -9.52 -7.10
N ALA A 108 12.43 -9.81 -6.10
CA ALA A 108 13.29 -10.99 -6.09
C ALA A 108 12.47 -12.30 -6.13
N LEU A 109 11.34 -12.37 -5.42
CA LEU A 109 10.44 -13.53 -5.50
C LEU A 109 9.80 -13.66 -6.89
N ALA A 110 9.34 -12.55 -7.48
CA ALA A 110 8.76 -12.52 -8.82
C ALA A 110 9.76 -13.07 -9.86
N GLU A 111 11.02 -12.62 -9.82
CA GLU A 111 12.09 -13.12 -10.69
C GLU A 111 12.29 -14.64 -10.53
N ARG A 112 12.33 -15.14 -9.29
CA ARG A 112 12.51 -16.57 -8.99
C ARG A 112 11.32 -17.43 -9.45
N LEU A 113 10.14 -16.83 -9.53
CA LEU A 113 8.91 -17.46 -10.02
C LEU A 113 8.70 -17.27 -11.53
N GLY A 114 9.58 -16.52 -12.22
CA GLY A 114 9.43 -16.20 -13.64
C GLY A 114 8.26 -15.27 -13.95
N LEU A 115 7.87 -14.41 -13.00
CA LEU A 115 6.82 -13.41 -13.16
C LEU A 115 7.43 -12.07 -13.58
N ASP A 116 6.94 -11.49 -14.66
CA ASP A 116 7.34 -10.16 -15.13
C ASP A 116 6.47 -9.10 -14.44
N LEU A 117 7.01 -8.46 -13.41
CA LEU A 117 6.32 -7.48 -12.57
C LEU A 117 7.18 -6.22 -12.39
N PRO A 118 7.42 -5.43 -13.45
CA PRO A 118 8.28 -4.24 -13.40
C PRO A 118 7.74 -3.17 -12.44
N VAL A 119 6.43 -3.19 -12.16
CA VAL A 119 5.81 -2.30 -11.18
C VAL A 119 6.45 -2.37 -9.79
N LEU A 120 7.02 -3.52 -9.40
CA LEU A 120 7.64 -3.69 -8.08
C LEU A 120 8.91 -2.82 -7.92
N PRO A 121 9.96 -2.97 -8.76
CA PRO A 121 11.12 -2.09 -8.69
C PRO A 121 10.77 -0.64 -9.02
N GLU A 122 9.91 -0.36 -10.00
CA GLU A 122 9.51 1.00 -10.36
C GLU A 122 8.83 1.74 -9.20
N THR A 123 7.98 1.05 -8.44
CA THR A 123 7.35 1.60 -7.23
C THR A 123 8.40 1.89 -6.16
N SER A 124 9.38 0.99 -5.98
CA SER A 124 10.43 1.17 -4.98
C SER A 124 11.34 2.37 -5.27
N GLU A 125 11.59 2.67 -6.55
CA GLU A 125 12.40 3.82 -6.97
C GLU A 125 11.69 5.16 -6.79
N ARG A 126 10.35 5.14 -6.74
CA ARG A 126 9.51 6.34 -6.56
C ARG A 126 9.26 6.70 -5.11
N LEU A 127 9.30 5.73 -4.21
CA LEU A 127 9.37 5.96 -2.77
C LEU A 127 10.72 6.55 -2.42
#